data_AF-A0A2H6E9R7-F1
#
_entry.id   AF-A0A2H6E9R7-F1
#
_cell.length_a   1.000
_cell.length_b   1.000
_cell.length_c   1.000
_cell.angle_alpha   90.00
_cell.angle_beta   90.00
_cell.angle_gamma   90.00
#
_symmetry.space_group_name_H-M   'P 1'
#
loop_
_entity.id
_entity.type
_entity.pdbx_description
1 polymer ?
#
loop_
_entity_poly.entity_id
_entity_poly.type
_entity_poly.pdbx_seq_one_letter_code
_entity_poly.pdbx_strand_id
1 'polypeptide(L)'
;MKSINVKLDVALIKESNFYIAYAPALELTAYGKSIKEAKKNFEEVVAIFFEEVTSNDKLFDVLLELGWTLKKLPEPKFTPPHVKRRLSQRVNPPNSQLIGTSSQQVSIPVL
;
A
#
# COMPACT_ATOMS: atom_id res chain seq x y z
N MET A 1 2.19 7.38 -20.37
CA MET A 1 1.05 7.08 -19.48
C MET A 1 1.06 8.14 -18.38
N LYS A 2 -0.08 8.78 -18.07
CA LYS A 2 -0.13 9.76 -16.98
C LYS A 2 -0.22 9.00 -15.65
N SER A 3 0.36 9.56 -14.59
CA SER A 3 0.30 8.95 -13.25
C SER A 3 0.18 10.02 -12.18
N ILE A 4 -0.47 9.67 -11.08
CA ILE A 4 -0.61 10.52 -9.89
C ILE A 4 0.29 9.96 -8.80
N ASN A 5 1.24 10.77 -8.35
CA ASN A 5 2.13 10.37 -7.27
C ASN A 5 1.46 10.61 -5.92
N VAL A 6 1.40 9.57 -5.09
CA VAL A 6 0.84 9.65 -3.74
C VAL A 6 1.83 9.06 -2.74
N LYS A 7 1.76 9.52 -1.50
CA LYS A 7 2.55 8.95 -0.40
C LYS A 7 1.68 7.99 0.38
N LEU A 8 2.17 6.78 0.58
CA LEU A 8 1.56 5.75 1.40
C LEU A 8 2.35 5.56 2.69
N ASP A 9 1.63 5.38 3.78
CA ASP A 9 2.21 4.88 5.01
C ASP A 9 2.37 3.36 4.91
N VAL A 10 3.60 2.90 5.10
CA VAL A 10 3.99 1.49 5.09
C VAL A 10 4.51 1.12 6.46
N ALA A 11 3.83 0.19 7.12
CA ALA A 11 4.28 -0.39 8.38
C ALA A 11 5.35 -1.45 8.11
N LEU A 12 6.43 -1.39 8.89
CA LEU A 12 7.45 -2.43 8.95
C LEU A 12 7.19 -3.28 10.19
N ILE A 13 6.92 -4.56 9.97
CA ILE A 13 6.54 -5.50 11.02
C ILE A 13 7.55 -6.64 11.00
N LYS A 14 8.06 -7.02 12.17
CA LYS A 14 8.85 -8.24 12.34
C LYS A 14 7.91 -9.35 12.78
N GLU A 15 7.89 -10.45 12.03
CA GLU A 15 7.07 -11.61 12.34
C GLU A 15 7.94 -12.87 12.32
N SER A 16 8.25 -13.39 13.51
CA SER A 16 9.19 -14.48 13.71
C SER A 16 10.54 -14.24 12.98
N ASN A 17 10.79 -14.97 11.88
CA ASN A 17 12.03 -14.92 11.09
C ASN A 17 11.92 -14.03 9.84
N PHE A 18 10.79 -13.35 9.64
CA PHE A 18 10.53 -12.54 8.45
C PHE A 18 10.27 -11.07 8.82
N TYR A 19 10.49 -10.22 7.84
CA TYR A 19 10.12 -8.81 7.85
C TYR A 19 9.00 -8.60 6.85
N ILE A 20 8.05 -7.75 7.22
CA ILE A 20 6.85 -7.47 6.48
C ILE A 20 6.80 -5.97 6.20
N ALA A 21 6.53 -5.60 4.96
CA ALA A 21 6.12 -4.27 4.57
C ALA A 21 4.62 -4.30 4.26
N TYR A 22 3.83 -3.56 5.04
CA TYR A 22 2.37 -3.53 4.94
C TYR A 22 1.88 -2.11 4.67
N ALA A 23 1.17 -1.89 3.56
CA ALA A 23 0.51 -0.62 3.26
C ALA A 23 -1.00 -0.75 3.48
N PRO A 24 -1.52 -0.29 4.63
CA PRO A 24 -2.93 -0.51 4.92
C PRO A 24 -3.85 0.32 4.00
N ALA A 25 -3.36 1.39 3.37
CA ALA A 25 -4.14 2.15 2.37
C ALA A 25 -4.46 1.35 1.11
N LEU A 26 -3.64 0.36 0.74
CA LEU A 26 -3.86 -0.55 -0.39
C LEU A 26 -4.24 -1.97 0.05
N GLU A 27 -4.18 -2.24 1.37
CA GLU A 27 -4.30 -3.60 1.91
C GLU A 27 -3.27 -4.59 1.35
N LEU A 28 -2.12 -4.06 0.90
CA LEU A 28 -1.02 -4.86 0.33
C LEU A 28 0.06 -5.16 1.35
N THR A 29 0.61 -6.36 1.26
CA THR A 29 1.69 -6.85 2.11
C THR A 29 2.76 -7.52 1.25
N ALA A 30 4.04 -7.32 1.60
CA ALA A 30 5.13 -8.12 1.09
C ALA A 30 6.07 -8.57 2.21
N TYR A 31 6.76 -9.68 1.99
CA TYR A 31 7.63 -10.34 2.96
C TYR A 31 9.08 -10.34 2.48
N GLY A 32 10.03 -10.43 3.41
CA GLY A 32 11.44 -10.66 3.12
C GLY A 32 12.20 -11.18 4.33
N LYS A 33 13.39 -11.74 4.10
CA LYS A 33 14.31 -12.17 5.17
C LYS A 33 15.06 -10.98 5.79
N SER A 34 14.96 -9.81 5.19
CA SER A 34 15.44 -8.53 5.72
C SER A 34 14.44 -7.41 5.43
N ILE A 35 14.55 -6.28 6.16
CA ILE A 35 13.75 -5.08 5.89
C ILE A 35 13.95 -4.60 4.45
N LYS A 36 15.19 -4.67 3.93
CA LYS A 36 15.52 -4.26 2.56
C LYS A 36 14.80 -5.13 1.53
N GLU A 37 14.80 -6.44 1.74
CA GLU A 37 14.11 -7.39 0.87
C GLU A 37 12.58 -7.21 0.93
N ALA A 38 12.01 -7.04 2.13
CA ALA A 38 10.57 -6.80 2.27
C ALA A 38 10.12 -5.52 1.55
N LYS A 39 10.93 -4.45 1.60
CA LYS A 39 10.68 -3.21 0.87
C LYS A 39 10.79 -3.39 -0.65
N LYS A 40 11.83 -4.09 -1.13
CA LYS A 40 11.99 -4.38 -2.56
C LYS A 40 10.80 -5.18 -3.10
N ASN A 41 10.41 -6.23 -2.38
CA ASN A 41 9.27 -7.07 -2.77
C ASN A 41 7.96 -6.28 -2.69
N PHE A 42 7.84 -5.32 -1.77
CA PHE A 42 6.68 -4.44 -1.68
C PHE A 42 6.55 -3.53 -2.91
N GLU A 43 7.65 -2.96 -3.40
CA GLU A 43 7.65 -2.15 -4.64
C GLU A 43 7.17 -2.98 -5.85
N GLU A 44 7.61 -4.24 -5.95
CA GLU A 44 7.17 -5.18 -6.99
C GLU A 44 5.67 -5.49 -6.88
N VAL A 45 5.18 -5.81 -5.68
CA VAL A 45 3.76 -6.10 -5.43
C VAL A 45 2.86 -4.90 -5.72
N VAL A 46 3.30 -3.68 -5.39
CA VAL A 46 2.56 -2.46 -5.73
C VAL A 46 2.48 -2.24 -7.24
N ALA A 47 3.58 -2.49 -7.96
CA ALA A 47 3.58 -2.38 -9.42
C ALA A 47 2.61 -3.38 -10.06
N ILE A 48 2.66 -4.64 -9.64
CA ILE A 48 1.76 -5.71 -10.11
C ILE A 48 0.30 -5.36 -9.80
N PHE A 49 0.01 -4.93 -8.57
CA PHE A 49 -1.35 -4.55 -8.18
C PHE A 49 -1.93 -3.47 -9.11
N PHE A 50 -1.17 -2.39 -9.34
CA PHE A 50 -1.66 -1.31 -10.21
C PHE A 50 -1.76 -1.72 -11.67
N GLU A 51 -0.86 -2.56 -12.17
CA GLU A 51 -0.95 -3.13 -13.52
C GLU A 51 -2.22 -3.98 -13.68
N GLU A 52 -2.50 -4.87 -12.74
CA GLU A 52 -3.66 -5.77 -12.77
C GLU A 52 -4.99 -4.99 -12.68
N VAL A 53 -5.15 -4.11 -11.69
CA VAL A 53 -6.43 -3.40 -11.52
C VAL A 53 -6.67 -2.38 -12.63
N THR A 54 -5.61 -1.85 -13.26
CA THR A 54 -5.75 -0.93 -14.40
C THR A 54 -6.09 -1.68 -15.67
N SER A 55 -5.44 -2.81 -15.95
CA SER A 55 -5.70 -3.62 -17.14
C SER A 55 -7.10 -4.24 -17.16
N ASN A 56 -7.75 -4.35 -15.99
CA ASN A 56 -9.13 -4.81 -15.85
C ASN A 56 -10.17 -3.67 -15.73
N ASP A 57 -9.78 -2.41 -15.95
CA ASP A 57 -10.66 -1.23 -15.77
C ASP A 57 -11.31 -1.13 -14.36
N LYS A 58 -10.64 -1.69 -13.35
CA LYS A 58 -11.13 -1.78 -11.95
C LYS A 58 -10.45 -0.83 -10.97
N LEU A 59 -9.48 -0.04 -11.43
CA LEU A 59 -8.68 0.84 -10.57
C LEU A 59 -9.56 1.75 -9.67
N PHE A 60 -10.54 2.44 -10.25
CA PHE A 60 -11.38 3.37 -9.48
C PHE A 60 -12.27 2.64 -8.47
N ASP A 61 -12.90 1.54 -8.88
CA ASP A 61 -13.76 0.71 -8.04
C ASP A 61 -12.99 0.19 -6.82
N VAL A 62 -11.83 -0.42 -7.05
CA VAL A 62 -10.98 -0.99 -6.00
C VAL A 62 -10.49 0.08 -5.03
N LEU A 63 -10.04 1.24 -5.53
CA LEU A 63 -9.61 2.34 -4.66
C LEU A 63 -10.76 2.86 -3.80
N LEU A 64 -11.97 3.00 -4.34
CA LEU A 64 -13.15 3.40 -3.56
C LEU A 64 -13.50 2.37 -2.48
N GLU A 65 -13.47 1.08 -2.80
CA GLU A 65 -13.70 -0.01 -1.83
C GLU A 65 -12.67 -0.01 -0.69
N LEU A 66 -11.41 0.28 -1.01
CA LEU A 66 -10.34 0.43 -0.01
C LEU A 66 -10.50 1.68 0.88
N GLY A 67 -11.39 2.60 0.49
CA GLY A 67 -11.77 3.82 1.20
C GLY A 67 -11.11 5.10 0.68
N TRP A 68 -10.53 5.09 -0.52
CA TRP A 68 -9.89 6.28 -1.09
C TRP A 68 -10.90 7.36 -1.44
N THR A 69 -10.47 8.61 -1.29
CA THR A 69 -11.23 9.75 -1.83
C THR A 69 -10.64 10.16 -3.18
N LEU A 70 -11.45 10.06 -4.23
CA LEU A 70 -11.07 10.37 -5.60
C LEU A 70 -11.79 11.65 -6.05
N LYS A 71 -11.04 12.71 -6.34
CA LYS A 71 -11.59 14.00 -6.83
C LYS A 71 -11.12 14.23 -8.25
N LYS A 72 -12.02 14.70 -9.12
CA LYS A 72 -11.72 14.96 -10.54
C LYS A 72 -11.19 16.38 -10.84
N LEU A 73 -11.35 17.36 -9.94
CA LEU A 73 -11.19 18.79 -10.30
C LEU A 73 -10.44 19.63 -9.25
N PRO A 74 -9.67 20.65 -9.69
CA PRO A 74 -9.33 20.99 -11.09
C PRO A 74 -8.34 20.00 -11.73
N GLU A 75 -7.60 19.24 -10.91
CA GLU A 75 -6.78 18.10 -11.33
C GLU A 75 -7.22 16.84 -10.56
N PRO A 76 -7.08 15.64 -11.15
CA PRO A 76 -7.31 14.40 -10.44
C PRO A 76 -6.49 14.30 -9.14
N LYS A 77 -7.17 14.13 -8.00
CA LYS A 77 -6.54 14.00 -6.69
C LYS A 77 -7.02 12.76 -5.98
N PHE A 78 -6.05 11.89 -5.64
CA PHE A 78 -6.29 10.60 -5.01
C PHE A 78 -5.75 10.71 -3.59
N THR A 79 -6.63 10.59 -2.60
CA THR A 79 -6.26 10.72 -1.18
C THR A 79 -6.42 9.38 -0.48
N PRO A 80 -5.34 8.82 0.11
CA PRO A 80 -5.43 7.55 0.83
C PRO A 80 -6.31 7.68 2.07
N PRO A 81 -7.00 6.60 2.47
CA PRO A 81 -7.80 6.58 3.69
C PRO A 81 -6.92 6.67 4.96
N HIS A 82 -7.53 7.11 6.07
CA HIS A 82 -6.94 6.95 7.39
C HIS A 82 -7.19 5.52 7.91
N VAL A 83 -6.12 4.73 8.06
CA VAL A 83 -6.22 3.27 8.16
C VAL A 83 -5.70 2.69 9.48
N LYS A 84 -5.84 3.45 10.57
CA LYS A 84 -5.38 3.05 11.91
C LYS A 84 -5.90 1.66 12.33
N ARG A 85 -7.18 1.38 12.07
CA ARG A 85 -7.83 0.09 12.40
C ARG A 85 -7.15 -1.09 11.71
N ARG A 86 -6.87 -0.97 10.40
CA ARG A 86 -6.24 -2.04 9.61
C ARG A 86 -4.81 -2.32 10.08
N LEU A 87 -4.07 -1.26 10.40
CA LEU A 87 -2.73 -1.39 11.00
C LEU A 87 -2.79 -2.13 12.34
N SER A 88 -3.68 -1.73 13.26
CA SER A 88 -3.84 -2.37 14.57
C SER A 88 -4.17 -3.86 14.45
N GLN A 89 -5.08 -4.24 13.55
CA GLN A 89 -5.42 -5.65 13.32
C GLN A 89 -4.21 -6.49 12.88
N ARG A 90 -3.28 -5.90 12.12
CA ARG A 90 -2.10 -6.60 11.62
C ARG A 90 -1.00 -6.79 12.67
N VAL A 91 -0.90 -5.89 13.65
CA VAL A 91 0.18 -5.89 14.66
C VAL A 91 -0.23 -6.48 16.01
N ASN A 92 -1.48 -6.87 16.19
CA ASN A 92 -1.98 -7.51 17.42
C ASN A 92 -1.60 -8.99 17.63
N PRO A 93 -1.23 -9.81 16.62
CA PRO A 93 -0.81 -11.19 16.88
C PRO A 93 0.45 -11.26 17.77
N PRO A 94 0.55 -12.26 18.68
CA PRO A 94 1.65 -12.33 19.65
C PRO A 94 3.04 -12.48 19.03
N ASN A 95 3.11 -12.93 17.76
CA ASN A 95 4.37 -13.12 17.04
C ASN A 95 4.75 -11.97 16.11
N SER A 96 3.97 -10.88 16.10
CA SER A 96 4.13 -9.73 15.19
C SER A 96 4.46 -8.47 15.98
N GLN A 97 5.59 -7.85 15.69
CA GLN A 97 6.04 -6.61 16.33
C GLN A 97 6.14 -5.49 15.29
N LEU A 98 5.44 -4.37 15.49
CA LEU A 98 5.68 -3.17 14.71
C LEU A 98 7.08 -2.64 15.05
N ILE A 99 7.97 -2.61 14.06
CA ILE A 99 9.36 -2.16 14.24
C ILE A 99 9.61 -0.78 13.61
N GLY A 100 8.66 -0.25 12.85
CA GLY A 100 8.71 1.10 12.32
C GLY A 100 7.65 1.39 11.27
N THR A 101 7.68 2.62 10.76
CA THR A 101 6.84 3.08 9.65
C THR A 101 7.69 3.81 8.64
N SER A 102 7.37 3.68 7.35
CA SER A 102 8.03 4.35 6.25
C SER A 102 6.97 5.03 5.39
N SER A 103 7.21 6.28 4.98
CA SER A 103 6.42 6.89 3.91
C SER A 103 7.05 6.48 2.58
N GLN A 104 6.28 5.90 1.67
CA GLN A 104 6.73 5.52 0.33
C GLN A 104 5.90 6.22 -0.73
N GLN A 105 6.57 6.77 -1.75
CA GLN A 105 5.91 7.37 -2.90
C GLN A 105 5.56 6.28 -3.90
N VAL A 106 4.31 6.25 -4.36
CA VAL A 106 3.83 5.32 -5.39
C VAL A 106 3.15 6.10 -6.50
N SER A 107 3.24 5.58 -7.72
CA SER A 107 2.65 6.16 -8.92
C SER A 107 1.37 5.40 -9.27
N ILE A 108 0.22 6.04 -9.12
CA ILE A 108 -1.06 5.46 -9.54
C ILE A 108 -1.27 5.79 -11.02
N PRO A 109 -1.38 4.80 -11.92
CA PRO A 109 -1.63 5.06 -13.34
C PRO A 109 -3.02 5.69 -13.52
N VAL A 110 -3.13 6.67 -14.41
CA VAL A 110 -4.42 7.22 -14.83
C VAL A 110 -4.50 7.16 -16.35
N LEU A 111 -5.58 6.54 -16.84
CA LEU A 111 -5.94 6.46 -18.26
C LEU A 111 -6.54 7.80 -18.72
#